data_AF-A0A699XRC4-F1
#
_entry.id   AF-A0A699XRC4-F1
#
_cell.length_a   1.000
_cell.length_b   1.000
_cell.length_c   1.000
_cell.angle_alpha   90.00
_cell.angle_beta   90.00
_cell.angle_gamma   90.00
#
_symmetry.space_group_name_H-M   'P 1'
#
loop_
_entity.id
_entity.type
_entity.pdbx_description
1 polymer ?
#
loop_
_entity_poly.entity_id
_entity_poly.type
_entity_poly.pdbx_seq_one_letter_code
_entity_poly.pdbx_strand_id
1 'polypeptide(L)' 'GVQNRVGNANSGQARQVKCYNCHGTGHIARNCTQTKRPKNSEYYKDKMLLMQAQDNRVALDAEQLLFLAGGQDNAIDDDV' A
#
# COMPACT_ATOMS: atom_id res chain seq x y z
N GLY A 1 11.42 -21.19 10.53
CA GLY A 1 10.12 -20.76 9.98
C GLY A 1 9.47 -19.79 10.94
N VAL A 2 9.37 -18.52 10.58
CA VAL A 2 8.79 -17.50 11.45
C VAL A 2 7.36 -17.21 11.02
N GLN A 3 6.41 -17.82 11.73
CA GLN A 3 4.99 -17.52 11.58
C GLN A 3 4.70 -16.27 12.40
N ASN A 4 4.71 -15.10 11.76
CA ASN A 4 4.22 -13.87 12.38
C ASN A 4 2.70 -13.93 12.44
N ARG A 5 2.18 -14.41 13.58
CA ARG A 5 0.78 -14.31 13.94
C ARG A 5 0.48 -12.86 14.31
N VAL A 6 -0.19 -12.13 13.42
CA VAL A 6 -0.80 -10.84 13.75
C VAL A 6 -2.32 -11.00 13.74
N GLY A 7 -2.87 -11.06 14.96
CA GLY A 7 -4.14 -10.46 15.35
C GLY A 7 -5.41 -10.88 14.61
N ASN A 8 -6.11 -11.87 15.17
CA ASN A 8 -7.57 -11.89 15.12
C ASN A 8 -8.08 -10.77 16.05
N ALA A 9 -8.64 -9.69 15.50
CA ALA A 9 -9.34 -8.67 16.27
C ALA A 9 -10.66 -8.31 15.55
N ASN A 10 -11.71 -9.04 15.93
CA ASN A 10 -13.08 -8.62 15.71
C ASN A 10 -13.39 -7.50 16.73
N SER A 11 -13.35 -6.25 16.27
CA SER A 11 -13.76 -5.08 17.06
C SER A 11 -14.34 -4.03 16.11
N GLY A 12 -15.64 -4.13 15.82
CA GLY A 12 -16.50 -3.07 15.28
C GLY A 12 -16.05 -2.35 14.00
N GLN A 13 -16.37 -2.93 12.83
CA GLN A 13 -16.78 -2.31 11.54
C GLN A 13 -16.24 -0.94 11.05
N ALA A 14 -15.25 -0.31 11.68
CA ALA A 14 -14.43 0.70 11.06
C ALA A 14 -13.45 -0.03 10.14
N ARG A 15 -13.51 0.24 8.83
CA ARG A 15 -12.56 -0.31 7.86
C ARG A 15 -11.14 -0.04 8.39
N GLN A 16 -10.44 -1.08 8.83
CA GLN A 16 -9.07 -0.93 9.28
C GLN A 16 -8.24 -0.41 8.11
N VAL A 17 -7.62 0.74 8.32
CA VAL A 17 -6.73 1.39 7.34
C VAL A 17 -5.53 0.49 7.10
N LYS A 18 -5.28 0.11 5.83
CA LYS A 18 -4.23 -0.85 5.44
C LYS A 18 -3.04 -0.10 4.85
N CYS A 19 -1.91 -0.12 5.55
CA CYS A 19 -0.67 0.45 5.05
C CYS A 19 -0.12 -0.37 3.86
N TYR A 20 -0.05 0.23 2.68
CA TYR A 20 0.54 -0.41 1.49
C TYR A 20 2.08 -0.41 1.46
N ASN A 21 2.71 0.29 2.42
CA ASN A 21 4.16 0.31 2.60
C ASN A 21 4.66 -0.97 3.31
N CYS A 22 4.13 -1.26 4.51
CA CYS A 22 4.57 -2.38 5.34
C CYS A 22 3.54 -3.52 5.46
N HIS A 23 2.39 -3.40 4.79
CA HIS A 23 1.24 -4.32 4.90
C HIS A 23 0.61 -4.42 6.31
N GLY A 24 0.95 -3.49 7.21
CA GLY A 24 0.33 -3.37 8.53
C GLY A 24 -1.06 -2.72 8.48
N THR A 25 -1.78 -2.77 9.61
CA THR A 25 -3.09 -2.11 9.78
C THR A 25 -3.03 -0.97 10.79
N GLY A 26 -4.02 -0.08 10.75
CA GLY A 26 -4.19 1.01 11.72
C GLY A 26 -3.48 2.33 11.41
N HIS A 27 -2.73 2.40 10.30
CA HIS A 27 -2.06 3.64 9.87
C HIS A 27 -1.96 3.71 8.34
N ILE A 28 -1.89 4.94 7.83
CA ILE A 28 -1.69 5.18 6.40
C ILE A 28 -0.24 5.02 5.97
N ALA A 29 0.00 4.71 4.69
CA ALA A 29 1.36 4.55 4.15
C ALA A 29 2.24 5.79 4.39
N ARG A 30 1.65 6.99 4.39
CA ARG A 30 2.34 8.26 4.67
C ARG A 30 2.81 8.39 6.13
N ASN A 31 2.14 7.73 7.06
CA ASN A 31 2.46 7.72 8.49
C ASN A 31 3.28 6.48 8.88
N CYS A 32 3.66 5.65 7.90
CA CYS A 32 4.44 4.45 8.16
C CYS A 32 5.87 4.83 8.56
N THR A 33 6.33 4.32 9.69
CA THR A 33 7.70 4.52 10.18
C THR A 33 8.71 3.57 9.54
N GLN A 34 8.24 2.54 8.83
CA GLN A 34 9.09 1.61 8.10
C GLN A 34 9.65 2.28 6.84
N THR A 35 10.84 1.87 6.42
CA THR A 35 11.44 2.29 5.15
C THR A 35 10.47 2.09 3.99
N LYS A 36 10.58 2.93 2.96
CA LYS A 36 9.79 2.81 1.73
C LYS A 36 9.89 1.40 1.14
N ARG A 37 8.74 0.82 0.78
CA ARG A 37 8.64 -0.48 0.13
C ARG A 37 9.42 -0.46 -1.19
N PRO A 38 10.28 -1.45 -1.46
CA PRO A 38 10.96 -1.55 -2.74
C PRO A 38 9.92 -1.76 -3.85
N LYS A 39 10.12 -1.10 -5.00
CA LYS A 39 9.29 -1.24 -6.21
C LYS A 39 9.59 -2.56 -6.93
N ASN A 40 9.32 -3.69 -6.26
CA ASN A 40 9.52 -5.04 -6.79
C ASN A 40 8.29 -5.51 -7.61
N SER A 41 8.34 -6.74 -8.14
CA SER A 41 7.22 -7.31 -8.91
C SER A 41 5.90 -7.30 -8.12
N GLU A 42 5.93 -7.59 -6.82
CA GLU A 42 4.73 -7.57 -5.96
C GLU A 42 4.15 -6.16 -5.80
N TYR A 43 4.98 -5.13 -5.70
CA TYR A 43 4.53 -3.73 -5.68
C TYR A 43 3.75 -3.39 -6.96
N TYR A 44 4.28 -3.77 -8.12
CA TYR A 44 3.62 -3.50 -9.40
C TYR A 44 2.35 -4.32 -9.56
N LYS A 45 2.31 -5.59 -9.11
CA LYS A 45 1.09 -6.40 -9.12
C LYS A 45 -0.02 -5.76 -8.28
N ASP A 46 0.30 -5.32 -7.06
CA ASP A 46 -0.66 -4.61 -6.19
C ASP A 46 -1.16 -3.33 -6.88
N LYS A 47 -0.26 -2.57 -7.52
CA LYS A 47 -0.59 -1.32 -8.22
C LYS A 47 -1.50 -1.56 -9.42
N MET A 48 -1.20 -2.57 -10.24
CA MET A 48 -2.01 -2.95 -11.39
C MET A 48 -3.40 -3.44 -10.97
N LEU A 49 -3.50 -4.22 -9.89
CA LEU A 49 -4.79 -4.68 -9.37
C LEU A 49 -5.67 -3.51 -8.93
N LEU A 50 -5.08 -2.50 -8.29
CA LEU A 50 -5.81 -1.29 -7.88
C LEU A 50 -6.18 -0.41 -9.08
N MET A 51 -5.33 -0.30 -10.09
CA MET A 51 -5.66 0.39 -11.35
C MET A 51 -6.86 -0.28 -12.05
N GLN A 52 -6.86 -1.62 -12.13
CA GLN A 52 -8.00 -2.36 -12.71
C GLN A 52 -9.28 -2.16 -11.89
N ALA A 53 -9.17 -2.11 -10.56
CA ALA A 53 -10.31 -1.84 -9.70
C ALA A 53 -10.89 -0.44 -9.98
N GLN A 54 -10.06 0.59 -10.21
CA GLN A 54 -10.55 1.90 -10.63
C GLN A 54 -11.25 1.88 -11.99
N ASP A 55 -10.69 1.17 -12.96
CA ASP A 55 -11.27 1.01 -14.30
C ASP A 55 -12.65 0.34 -14.22
N ASN A 56 -12.76 -0.67 -13.36
CA ASN A 56 -14.02 -1.35 -13.03
C ASN A 56 -14.95 -0.52 -12.13
N ARG A 57 -14.64 0.76 -11.89
CA ARG A 57 -15.41 1.71 -11.05
C ARG A 57 -15.62 1.24 -9.61
N VAL A 58 -14.69 0.42 -9.09
CA VAL A 58 -14.67 0.06 -7.67
C VAL A 58 -14.25 1.29 -6.87
N ALA A 59 -15.03 1.62 -5.85
CA ALA A 59 -14.71 2.70 -4.93
C ALA A 59 -13.42 2.35 -4.16
N LEU A 60 -12.34 3.05 -4.48
CA LEU A 60 -11.08 2.97 -3.74
C LEU A 60 -11.10 3.91 -2.54
N ASP A 61 -10.49 3.45 -1.44
CA ASP A 61 -10.25 4.29 -0.27
C ASP A 61 -9.09 5.29 -0.52
N ALA A 62 -9.01 6.32 0.33
CA ALA A 62 -7.94 7.33 0.32
C ALA A 62 -6.53 6.70 0.30
N GLU A 63 -6.35 5.59 1.02
CA GLU A 63 -5.08 4.87 1.08
C GLU A 63 -4.69 4.23 -0.27
N GLN A 64 -5.66 3.62 -0.95
CA GLN A 64 -5.47 2.99 -2.26
C GLN A 64 -5.22 4.05 -3.33
N LEU A 65 -5.91 5.19 -3.24
CA LEU A 65 -5.68 6.35 -4.11
C LEU A 65 -4.26 6.91 -3.91
N LEU A 66 -3.80 7.02 -2.66
CA LEU A 66 -2.45 7.50 -2.36
C LEU A 66 -1.39 6.54 -2.90
N PHE A 67 -1.60 5.23 -2.78
CA PHE A 67 -0.69 4.23 -3.32
C PHE A 67 -0.58 4.29 -4.85
N LEU A 68 -1.69 4.54 -5.55
CA LEU A 68 -1.71 4.74 -6.99
C LEU A 68 -0.99 6.03 -7.42
N ALA A 69 -1.21 7.12 -6.69
CA ALA A 69 -0.57 8.42 -6.94
C ALA A 69 0.94 8.44 -6.59
N GLY A 70 1.39 7.62 -5.65
CA GLY A 70 2.76 7.58 -5.14
C GLY A 70 3.78 6.91 -6.06
N GLY A 71 3.84 7.30 -7.34
CA GLY A 71 4.76 6.69 -8.29
C GLY A 71 5.14 7.59 -9.46
N GLN A 72 5.84 8.69 -9.16
CA GLN A 72 6.75 9.37 -10.09
C GLN A 72 7.92 10.03 -9.32
N ASP A 73 8.53 9.32 -8.38
CA ASP A 73 9.94 9.56 -8.06
C ASP A 73 10.76 8.57 -8.89
N ASN A 74 10.83 8.87 -10.19
CA ASN A 74 12.05 8.57 -10.92
C ASN A 74 13.07 9.56 -10.36
N ALA A 75 13.72 9.19 -9.26
CA ALA A 75 15.10 9.62 -9.08
C ALA A 75 15.85 8.96 -10.23
N ILE A 76 15.80 9.61 -11.40
CA ILE A 76 16.94 9.61 -12.29
C ILE A 76 18.00 10.27 -11.43
N ASP A 77 18.84 9.45 -10.80
CA ASP A 77 20.16 9.90 -10.42
C ASP A 77 20.85 10.21 -11.74
N ASP A 78 20.68 11.44 -12.20
CA ASP A 78 21.48 12.05 -13.25
C ASP A 78 22.84 12.35 -12.59
N ASP A 79 23.64 11.31 -12.39
CA ASP A 79 25.08 11.45 -12.15
C ASP A 79 25.80 10.94 -13.41
N VAL A 80 26.14 11.96 -14.21
CA VAL A 80 27.08 12.07 -15.34
C VAL A 80 28.14 10.97 -15.50
#